data_AF-A0A899G2B7-F1
#
_entry.id   AF-A0A899G2B7-F1
#
_cell.length_a   1.000
_cell.length_b   1.000
_cell.length_c   1.000
_cell.angle_alpha   90.00
_cell.angle_beta   90.00
_cell.angle_gamma   90.00
#
_symmetry.space_group_name_H-M   'P 1'
#
loop_
_entity.id
_entity.type
_entity.pdbx_description
1 polymer ?
#
loop_
_entity_poly.entity_id
_entity_poly.type
_entity_poly.pdbx_seq_one_letter_code
_entity_poly.pdbx_strand_id
1 'polypeptide(L)'
;MDELLEDTFPPLPKIREKDKIKVGSLIKRRYSGRVGSTLLNRDADNPDGFPTSLRGHGKYGSDYQPPFHEFQLSSFTSQNFNAEEYVNNNFQDATEDEISRFYNQLVQSYEAISSDLQRNIFDNYLKFVSISKEISCMSSDLSTIREHLNTLCDSIELLKDDVNSLSQDSLSLEKSKWKNYRNSISDLKNIWEDQIKDLLENVEVYESNDWKELNCTSWKPKSKTRLILLSDNLLIARISPKYQISQNSSQKTGKVKYIAENCFPLTEIEIIDLKPNEEYFKERNVTGTIIIQKEKQTFIFKTDKIEEKNKLLQEFGKEYHRLTKIQRGEIEAMRKARESIYFLNAKDSSLTAQTLLNRLYLNPDAISLKDSEIKDFQLLQDKIEELDIMIAHRLLEDATKSIEKDIITVENLKESITTELIILKLENRSSKLADIICDELDKMSSYKDIVKKNVHYLLRLGYENRAKKSFLTSRSNLIKRRTR
;
A
#
# COMPACT_ATOMS: atom_id res chain seq x y z
N MET A 1 57.22 1.48 -21.84
CA MET A 1 56.66 1.18 -20.51
C MET A 1 56.28 2.53 -19.92
N ASP A 2 55.10 3.11 -20.18
CA ASP A 2 53.82 2.44 -20.42
C ASP A 2 52.93 3.27 -21.35
N GLU A 3 52.28 2.53 -22.23
CA GLU A 3 51.18 2.90 -23.09
C GLU A 3 49.90 2.30 -22.45
N LEU A 4 48.73 2.90 -22.74
CA LEU A 4 47.36 2.39 -22.51
C LEU A 4 46.68 2.69 -21.16
N LEU A 5 45.82 3.73 -21.11
CA LEU A 5 44.36 3.60 -21.34
C LEU A 5 43.64 4.91 -20.99
N GLU A 6 43.33 5.65 -22.04
CA GLU A 6 42.39 6.76 -22.07
C GLU A 6 40.99 6.15 -22.28
N ASP A 7 40.17 6.05 -21.24
CA ASP A 7 38.76 5.65 -21.33
C ASP A 7 37.84 6.81 -20.91
N THR A 8 37.52 7.59 -21.94
CA THR A 8 36.28 8.32 -22.26
C THR A 8 35.12 8.25 -21.25
N PHE A 9 34.92 9.32 -20.47
CA PHE A 9 33.61 9.62 -19.86
C PHE A 9 32.66 10.20 -20.92
N PRO A 10 31.39 9.77 -21.01
CA PRO A 10 30.43 10.40 -21.92
C PRO A 10 30.09 11.81 -21.43
N PRO A 11 29.91 12.80 -22.34
CA PRO A 11 29.56 14.15 -21.95
C PRO A 11 28.13 14.18 -21.39
N LEU A 12 27.96 14.88 -20.26
CA LEU A 12 26.66 15.13 -19.65
C LEU A 12 25.68 15.72 -20.69
N PRO A 13 24.41 15.28 -20.70
CA PRO A 13 23.44 15.74 -21.69
C PRO A 13 23.26 17.26 -21.59
N LYS A 14 23.53 17.98 -22.68
CA LYS A 14 23.32 19.42 -22.76
C LYS A 14 21.82 19.71 -22.65
N ILE A 15 21.43 20.29 -21.52
CA ILE A 15 20.06 20.76 -21.26
C ILE A 15 19.71 21.84 -22.31
N ARG A 16 18.66 21.60 -23.11
CA ARG A 16 18.18 22.54 -24.11
C ARG A 16 17.68 23.82 -23.42
N GLU A 17 17.92 24.99 -23.98
CA GLU A 17 17.48 26.27 -23.40
C GLU A 17 15.98 26.33 -23.13
N LYS A 18 15.18 25.63 -23.94
CA LYS A 18 13.74 25.48 -23.77
C LYS A 18 13.37 24.82 -22.42
N ASP A 19 14.19 23.89 -21.95
CA ASP A 19 13.96 23.19 -20.68
C ASP A 19 14.38 24.06 -19.47
N LYS A 20 15.42 24.89 -19.62
CA LYS A 20 15.79 25.91 -18.61
C LYS A 20 14.69 26.95 -18.42
N ILE A 21 14.10 27.42 -19.52
CA ILE A 21 12.98 28.38 -19.50
C ILE A 21 11.73 27.74 -18.88
N LYS A 22 11.45 26.47 -19.19
CA LYS A 22 10.32 25.72 -18.63
C LYS A 22 10.46 25.55 -17.11
N VAL A 23 11.65 25.17 -16.63
CA VAL A 23 11.95 25.07 -15.19
C VAL A 23 11.87 26.43 -14.51
N GLY A 24 12.43 27.49 -15.12
CA GLY A 24 12.31 28.87 -14.61
C GLY A 24 10.85 29.34 -14.50
N SER A 25 10.01 29.03 -15.49
CA SER A 25 8.57 29.35 -15.47
C SER A 25 7.80 28.55 -14.42
N LEU A 26 8.21 27.31 -14.15
CA LEU A 26 7.63 26.46 -13.11
C LEU A 26 8.01 26.94 -11.71
N ILE A 27 9.25 27.37 -11.51
CA ILE A 27 9.72 27.98 -10.26
C ILE A 27 8.97 29.28 -10.00
N LYS A 28 8.85 30.15 -11.02
CA LYS A 28 8.11 31.42 -10.91
C LYS A 28 6.62 31.22 -10.58
N ARG A 29 6.01 30.14 -11.09
CA ARG A 29 4.62 29.74 -10.77
C ARG A 29 4.47 29.13 -9.38
N ARG A 30 5.50 28.43 -8.87
CA ARG A 30 5.51 27.92 -7.49
C ARG A 30 5.69 29.04 -6.46
N TYR A 31 6.48 30.06 -6.79
CA TYR A 31 6.65 31.25 -5.95
C TYR A 31 5.45 32.22 -6.00
N SER A 32 4.59 32.17 -7.03
CA SER A 32 3.37 33.00 -7.09
C SER A 32 2.11 32.31 -6.53
N GLY A 33 2.23 31.13 -5.93
CA GLY A 33 1.09 30.26 -5.58
C GLY A 33 0.71 30.17 -4.10
N ARG A 34 1.30 30.96 -3.21
CA ARG A 34 0.98 30.87 -1.77
C ARG A 34 1.36 32.14 -1.01
N VAL A 35 0.47 33.14 -0.98
CA VAL A 35 0.05 33.85 0.24
C VAL A 35 -1.36 34.36 -0.04
N GLY A 36 -2.34 33.81 0.68
CA GLY A 36 -3.72 34.26 0.64
C GLY A 36 -3.84 35.66 1.23
N SER A 37 -4.53 36.51 0.49
CA SER A 37 -5.10 37.77 0.92
C SER A 37 -6.21 37.55 1.95
N THR A 38 -5.90 37.64 3.22
CA THR A 38 -6.89 37.87 4.28
C THR A 38 -6.25 38.76 5.33
N LEU A 39 -7.02 39.72 5.84
CA LEU A 39 -6.62 40.82 6.72
C LEU A 39 -6.12 42.06 5.99
N LEU A 40 -6.98 42.71 5.19
CA LEU A 40 -7.11 44.18 5.13
C LEU A 40 -8.36 44.54 4.31
N ASN A 41 -9.55 44.56 4.93
CA ASN A 41 -10.49 45.67 4.74
C ASN A 41 -11.73 45.60 5.66
N ARG A 42 -12.17 46.80 6.09
CA ARG A 42 -13.31 47.20 6.96
C ARG A 42 -13.05 47.16 8.47
N ASP A 43 -13.15 48.27 9.21
CA ASP A 43 -13.91 49.51 9.01
C ASP A 43 -13.14 50.80 9.44
N ALA A 44 -13.44 51.87 8.71
CA ALA A 44 -13.50 53.30 9.06
C ALA A 44 -12.61 53.88 10.20
N ASP A 45 -11.67 54.75 9.83
CA ASP A 45 -11.86 56.22 9.97
C ASP A 45 -10.74 56.97 9.22
N ASN A 46 -11.16 57.85 8.32
CA ASN A 46 -10.35 58.93 7.71
C ASN A 46 -10.35 60.11 8.71
N PRO A 47 -9.42 61.10 8.70
CA PRO A 47 -8.65 61.52 7.54
C PRO A 47 -7.17 61.89 7.80
N ASP A 48 -6.35 61.87 6.75
CA ASP A 48 -5.66 63.07 6.24
C ASP A 48 -4.56 62.69 5.26
N GLY A 49 -4.87 62.90 3.98
CA GLY A 49 -3.91 62.95 2.90
C GLY A 49 -3.18 64.29 2.90
N PHE A 50 -1.92 64.23 2.51
CA PHE A 50 -1.09 65.39 2.19
C PHE A 50 -1.80 66.32 1.19
N PRO A 51 -2.00 67.62 1.51
CA PRO A 51 -2.43 68.59 0.52
C PRO A 51 -1.20 69.21 -0.15
N THR A 52 -1.12 69.01 -1.46
CA THR A 52 -0.52 69.96 -2.38
C THR A 52 -1.43 71.21 -2.44
N SER A 53 -0.81 72.38 -2.49
CA SER A 53 -1.39 73.72 -2.64
C SER A 53 -1.87 74.43 -1.37
N LEU A 54 -1.11 75.45 -0.96
CA LEU A 54 -1.66 76.70 -0.45
C LEU A 54 -0.83 77.86 -1.04
N ARG A 55 -1.41 78.47 -2.08
CA ARG A 55 -1.15 79.83 -2.50
C ARG A 55 -2.09 80.71 -1.66
N GLY A 56 -1.53 81.56 -0.80
CA GLY A 56 -2.30 82.51 0.01
C GLY A 56 -1.42 83.69 0.41
N HIS A 57 -1.65 84.83 -0.23
CA HIS A 57 -0.90 86.08 -0.06
C HIS A 57 -1.01 86.67 1.35
N GLY A 58 0.14 86.95 1.96
CA GLY A 58 0.32 88.03 2.93
C GLY A 58 1.40 88.97 2.40
N LYS A 59 1.00 90.15 1.92
CA LYS A 59 1.91 91.24 1.54
C LYS A 59 2.30 91.98 2.82
N TYR A 60 3.57 91.96 3.23
CA TYR A 60 4.27 93.08 3.88
C TYR A 60 5.78 92.80 3.86
N GLY A 61 6.57 93.81 3.51
CA GLY A 61 8.00 93.89 3.83
C GLY A 61 8.95 93.21 2.85
N SER A 62 9.53 94.02 1.97
CA SER A 62 10.82 93.74 1.34
C SER A 62 11.87 93.49 2.43
N ASP A 63 12.52 92.33 2.41
CA ASP A 63 13.95 92.21 2.67
C ASP A 63 14.48 90.96 1.98
N TYR A 64 15.53 91.14 1.18
CA TYR A 64 16.22 90.09 0.45
C TYR A 64 16.90 89.15 1.44
N GLN A 65 16.45 87.90 1.53
CA GLN A 65 17.21 86.81 2.17
C GLN A 65 17.74 85.85 1.08
N PRO A 66 19.03 85.47 1.11
CA PRO A 66 19.62 84.54 0.16
C PRO A 66 19.10 83.09 0.37
N PRO A 67 19.29 82.18 -0.60
CA PRO A 67 18.70 80.86 -0.57
C PRO A 67 19.28 79.98 0.55
N PHE A 68 18.39 79.34 1.32
CA PHE A 68 18.73 78.34 2.32
C PHE A 68 19.55 77.19 1.69
N HIS A 69 20.75 76.92 2.23
CA HIS A 69 21.59 75.80 1.81
C HIS A 69 21.08 74.49 2.41
N GLU A 70 20.62 73.58 1.54
CA GLU A 70 20.10 72.27 1.89
C GLU A 70 21.25 71.35 2.37
N PHE A 71 21.16 70.86 3.61
CA PHE A 71 22.13 69.96 4.23
C PHE A 71 22.18 68.61 3.49
N GLN A 72 23.21 68.38 2.70
CA GLN A 72 23.41 67.11 1.98
C GLN A 72 24.46 66.23 2.68
N LEU A 73 23.97 65.29 3.48
CA LEU A 73 24.78 64.31 4.23
C LEU A 73 25.73 63.48 3.33
N SER A 74 25.44 63.39 2.03
CA SER A 74 26.23 62.68 1.01
C SER A 74 27.60 63.31 0.73
N SER A 75 27.83 64.58 1.08
CA SER A 75 29.16 65.20 0.91
C SER A 75 30.17 64.69 1.94
N PHE A 76 29.68 64.28 3.12
CA PHE A 76 30.49 63.83 4.26
C PHE A 76 30.82 62.32 4.24
N THR A 77 30.26 61.55 3.31
CA THR A 77 30.50 60.09 3.19
C THR A 77 31.75 59.75 2.38
N SER A 78 32.42 60.75 1.80
CA SER A 78 33.64 60.57 1.03
C SER A 78 34.86 60.37 1.96
N GLN A 79 35.69 59.37 1.66
CA GLN A 79 36.78 58.92 2.54
C GLN A 79 37.96 59.92 2.63
N ASN A 80 38.00 60.94 1.78
CA ASN A 80 39.01 62.00 1.74
C ASN A 80 38.36 63.39 1.89
N PHE A 81 37.47 63.56 2.86
CA PHE A 81 36.79 64.83 3.08
C PHE A 81 37.74 65.88 3.67
N ASN A 82 37.91 67.01 2.99
CA ASN A 82 38.65 68.17 3.51
C ASN A 82 37.68 69.19 4.09
N ALA A 83 37.61 69.25 5.42
CA ALA A 83 36.66 70.09 6.14
C ALA A 83 36.89 71.59 5.90
N GLU A 84 38.14 72.02 5.74
CA GLU A 84 38.48 73.44 5.60
C GLU A 84 38.08 73.99 4.23
N GLU A 85 38.25 73.20 3.17
CA GLU A 85 37.84 73.58 1.80
C GLU A 85 36.31 73.60 1.65
N TYR A 86 35.62 72.65 2.28
CA TYR A 86 34.16 72.61 2.30
C TYR A 86 33.56 73.77 3.09
N VAL A 87 34.13 74.13 4.24
CA VAL A 87 33.64 75.27 5.03
C VAL A 87 33.93 76.58 4.30
N ASN A 88 35.11 76.73 3.71
CA ASN A 88 35.47 77.93 2.98
C ASN A 88 34.57 78.14 1.75
N ASN A 89 34.26 77.09 0.99
CA ASN A 89 33.41 77.23 -0.21
C ASN A 89 31.92 77.42 0.11
N ASN A 90 31.41 76.90 1.25
CA ASN A 90 29.97 76.96 1.58
C ASN A 90 29.59 78.07 2.57
N PHE A 91 30.54 78.65 3.31
CA PHE A 91 30.26 79.66 4.37
C PHE A 91 30.95 81.01 4.16
N GLN A 92 31.42 81.33 2.95
CA GLN A 92 32.06 82.62 2.65
C GLN A 92 31.16 83.84 2.90
N ASP A 93 29.83 83.70 2.75
CA ASP A 93 28.83 84.77 2.90
C ASP A 93 27.77 84.50 4.00
N ALA A 94 28.00 83.53 4.90
CA ALA A 94 26.97 83.05 5.84
C ALA A 94 26.85 83.89 7.14
N THR A 95 25.62 84.03 7.65
CA THR A 95 25.33 84.76 8.89
C THR A 95 25.62 83.90 10.13
N GLU A 96 26.06 84.48 11.25
CA GLU A 96 26.40 83.77 12.50
C GLU A 96 25.27 82.84 13.01
N ASP A 97 24.02 83.27 12.87
CA ASP A 97 22.83 82.48 13.23
C ASP A 97 22.63 81.24 12.34
N GLU A 98 23.02 81.30 11.06
CA GLU A 98 22.92 80.17 10.13
C GLU A 98 24.01 79.13 10.43
N ILE A 99 25.21 79.59 10.77
CA ILE A 99 26.32 78.74 11.20
C ILE A 99 25.96 78.01 12.51
N SER A 100 25.38 78.72 13.48
CA SER A 100 24.93 78.12 14.74
C SER A 100 23.83 77.06 14.53
N ARG A 101 22.87 77.32 13.65
CA ARG A 101 21.82 76.34 13.31
C ARG A 101 22.39 75.12 12.57
N PHE A 102 23.29 75.32 11.62
CA PHE A 102 23.95 74.24 10.91
C PHE A 102 24.81 73.39 11.84
N TYR A 103 25.57 74.02 12.74
CA TYR A 103 26.36 73.32 13.75
C TYR A 103 25.48 72.44 14.64
N ASN A 104 24.37 72.99 15.14
CA ASN A 104 23.44 72.22 15.97
C ASN A 104 22.79 71.06 15.19
N GLN A 105 22.45 71.26 13.91
CA GLN A 105 21.96 70.19 13.03
C GLN A 105 23.04 69.13 12.75
N LEU A 106 24.29 69.53 12.62
CA LEU A 106 25.42 68.62 12.42
C LEU A 106 25.68 67.80 13.69
N VAL A 107 25.67 68.41 14.86
CA VAL A 107 25.80 67.71 16.15
C VAL A 107 24.63 66.73 16.33
N GLN A 108 23.41 67.16 16.07
CA GLN A 108 22.23 66.30 16.20
C GLN A 108 22.26 65.13 15.20
N SER A 109 22.67 65.36 13.96
CA SER A 109 22.80 64.29 12.95
C SER A 109 23.98 63.37 13.26
N TYR A 110 25.11 63.88 13.78
CA TYR A 110 26.22 63.05 14.24
C TYR A 110 25.82 62.14 15.40
N GLU A 111 25.12 62.67 16.41
CA GLU A 111 24.61 61.88 17.53
C GLU A 111 23.59 60.83 17.07
N ALA A 112 22.68 61.21 16.16
CA ALA A 112 21.72 60.28 15.56
C ALA A 112 22.40 59.17 14.75
N ILE A 113 23.36 59.51 13.89
CA ILE A 113 24.11 58.53 13.08
C ILE A 113 24.98 57.64 13.96
N SER A 114 25.62 58.19 14.99
CA SER A 114 26.43 57.42 15.93
C SER A 114 25.56 56.41 16.71
N SER A 115 24.42 56.85 17.22
CA SER A 115 23.43 55.98 17.86
C SER A 115 22.87 54.93 16.90
N ASP A 116 22.54 55.31 15.66
CA ASP A 116 22.03 54.40 14.64
C ASP A 116 23.08 53.38 14.19
N LEU A 117 24.34 53.81 14.04
CA LEU A 117 25.45 52.92 13.71
C LEU A 117 25.69 51.94 14.85
N GLN A 118 25.69 52.40 16.11
CA GLN A 118 25.80 51.52 17.26
C GLN A 118 24.65 50.51 17.27
N ARG A 119 23.41 50.96 17.13
CA ARG A 119 22.24 50.09 17.07
C ARG A 119 22.33 49.08 15.92
N ASN A 120 22.74 49.52 14.74
CA ASN A 120 22.86 48.68 13.55
C ASN A 120 24.00 47.65 13.70
N ILE A 121 25.13 48.04 14.31
CA ILE A 121 26.20 47.10 14.66
C ILE A 121 25.71 46.07 15.68
N PHE A 122 25.01 46.49 16.74
CA PHE A 122 24.46 45.56 17.72
C PHE A 122 23.43 44.61 17.08
N ASP A 123 22.51 45.13 16.26
CA ASP A 123 21.50 44.33 15.57
C ASP A 123 22.14 43.37 14.56
N ASN A 124 23.14 43.81 13.80
CA ASN A 124 23.87 42.95 12.86
C ASN A 124 24.72 41.92 13.60
N TYR A 125 25.33 42.28 14.72
CA TYR A 125 26.09 41.35 15.55
C TYR A 125 25.17 40.29 16.15
N LEU A 126 24.01 40.68 16.68
CA LEU A 126 23.00 39.73 17.18
C LEU A 126 22.50 38.80 16.09
N LYS A 127 22.21 39.33 14.89
CA LYS A 127 21.85 38.50 13.72
C LYS A 127 22.99 37.56 13.32
N PHE A 128 24.23 38.04 13.27
CA PHE A 128 25.40 37.22 12.94
C PHE A 128 25.62 36.10 13.96
N VAL A 129 25.47 36.40 15.26
CA VAL A 129 25.56 35.40 16.33
C VAL A 129 24.40 34.41 16.22
N SER A 130 23.17 34.87 15.94
CA SER A 130 22.02 33.99 15.74
C SER A 130 22.20 33.06 14.55
N ILE A 131 22.65 33.59 13.39
CA ILE A 131 22.95 32.80 12.20
C ILE A 131 24.10 31.83 12.49
N SER A 132 25.15 32.26 13.19
CA SER A 132 26.27 31.39 13.56
C SER A 132 25.83 30.24 14.49
N LYS A 133 24.89 30.52 15.41
CA LYS A 133 24.29 29.51 16.28
C LYS A 133 23.40 28.55 15.49
N GLU A 134 22.61 29.06 14.54
CA GLU A 134 21.77 28.25 13.65
C GLU A 134 22.62 27.35 12.76
N ILE A 135 23.70 27.87 12.16
CA ILE A 135 24.68 27.08 11.40
C ILE A 135 25.32 26.00 12.27
N SER A 136 25.65 26.31 13.53
CA SER A 136 26.21 25.32 14.46
C SER A 136 25.19 24.22 14.79
N CYS A 137 23.92 24.57 15.00
CA CYS A 137 22.84 23.61 15.20
C CYS A 137 22.65 22.73 13.96
N MET A 138 22.58 23.34 12.77
CA MET A 138 22.49 22.60 11.50
C MET A 138 23.69 21.67 11.30
N SER A 139 24.91 22.10 11.64
CA SER A 139 26.09 21.25 11.56
C SER A 139 26.00 20.06 12.52
N SER A 140 25.42 20.25 13.71
CA SER A 140 25.15 19.17 14.65
C SER A 140 24.14 18.18 14.05
N ASP A 141 23.04 18.67 13.48
CA ASP A 141 22.01 17.83 12.86
C ASP A 141 22.54 17.08 11.62
N LEU A 142 23.40 17.70 10.82
CA LEU A 142 24.07 17.00 9.73
C LEU A 142 25.01 15.91 10.25
N SER A 143 25.64 16.11 11.40
CA SER A 143 26.47 15.08 12.03
C SER A 143 25.63 13.90 12.51
N THR A 144 24.46 14.12 13.09
CA THR A 144 23.55 13.03 13.52
C THR A 144 22.96 12.30 12.31
N ILE A 145 22.58 13.00 11.25
CA ILE A 145 22.13 12.38 10.00
C ILE A 145 23.25 11.53 9.39
N ARG A 146 24.49 12.02 9.40
CA ARG A 146 25.64 11.24 8.93
C ARG A 146 25.85 9.97 9.76
N GLU A 147 25.68 10.05 11.08
CA GLU A 147 25.71 8.88 11.96
C GLU A 147 24.61 7.88 11.58
N HIS A 148 23.37 8.34 11.41
CA HIS A 148 22.26 7.47 10.98
C HIS A 148 22.51 6.86 9.59
N LEU A 149 23.04 7.63 8.63
CA LEU A 149 23.39 7.11 7.31
C LEU A 149 24.51 6.09 7.37
N ASN A 150 25.51 6.29 8.22
CA ASN A 150 26.56 5.29 8.45
C ASN A 150 25.95 4.02 9.03
N THR A 151 25.07 4.11 10.05
CA THR A 151 24.39 2.91 10.59
C THR A 151 23.52 2.20 9.54
N LEU A 152 22.89 2.94 8.63
CA LEU A 152 22.14 2.36 7.53
C LEU A 152 23.06 1.69 6.50
N CYS A 153 24.16 2.34 6.13
CA CYS A 153 25.18 1.75 5.27
C CYS A 153 25.73 0.45 5.87
N ASP A 154 26.05 0.44 7.17
CA ASP A 154 26.50 -0.75 7.89
C ASP A 154 25.41 -1.83 7.88
N SER A 155 24.15 -1.47 8.09
CA SER A 155 23.03 -2.43 8.01
C SER A 155 22.81 -3.00 6.60
N ILE A 156 23.01 -2.18 5.56
CA ILE A 156 22.90 -2.60 4.15
C ILE A 156 24.08 -3.49 3.78
N GLU A 157 25.29 -3.20 4.29
CA GLU A 157 26.48 -4.03 4.08
C GLU A 157 26.29 -5.40 4.74
N LEU A 158 25.78 -5.44 5.99
CA LEU A 158 25.40 -6.70 6.66
C LEU A 158 24.36 -7.50 5.87
N LEU A 159 23.28 -6.84 5.39
CA LEU A 159 22.27 -7.50 4.55
C LEU A 159 22.84 -7.99 3.20
N LYS A 160 23.76 -7.24 2.61
CA LYS A 160 24.42 -7.60 1.35
C LYS A 160 25.34 -8.80 1.54
N ASP A 161 26.05 -8.88 2.66
CA ASP A 161 26.89 -10.02 3.00
C ASP A 161 26.03 -11.28 3.25
N ASP A 162 24.85 -11.15 3.87
CA ASP A 162 23.88 -12.24 4.00
C ASP A 162 23.37 -12.74 2.63
N VAL A 163 23.08 -11.83 1.69
CA VAL A 163 22.64 -12.18 0.33
C VAL A 163 23.78 -12.80 -0.50
N ASN A 164 25.02 -12.34 -0.31
CA ASN A 164 26.20 -12.91 -0.95
C ASN A 164 26.55 -14.30 -0.38
N SER A 165 26.35 -14.52 0.92
CA SER A 165 26.46 -15.85 1.54
C SER A 165 25.42 -16.82 0.97
N LEU A 166 24.22 -16.34 0.62
CA LEU A 166 23.16 -17.16 0.05
C LEU A 166 23.41 -17.53 -1.43
N SER A 167 24.21 -16.74 -2.16
CA SER A 167 24.51 -16.96 -3.59
C SER A 167 25.77 -17.78 -3.85
N GLN A 168 26.70 -17.91 -2.89
CA GLN A 168 27.85 -18.82 -3.02
C GLN A 168 27.52 -20.29 -2.70
N ASP A 169 26.46 -20.54 -1.93
CA ASP A 169 26.06 -21.91 -1.54
C ASP A 169 25.14 -22.62 -2.57
N SER A 170 24.82 -21.98 -3.70
CA SER A 170 23.94 -22.57 -4.73
C SER A 170 24.59 -23.65 -5.59
N LEU A 171 25.87 -23.98 -5.38
CA LEU A 171 26.59 -25.01 -6.14
C LEU A 171 26.94 -26.27 -5.33
N SER A 172 26.58 -26.35 -4.05
CA SER A 172 26.78 -27.56 -3.27
C SER A 172 25.70 -27.76 -2.21
N LEU A 173 25.14 -28.98 -2.15
CA LEU A 173 24.19 -29.51 -1.15
C LEU A 173 22.69 -29.39 -1.45
N GLU A 174 22.25 -30.22 -2.40
CA GLU A 174 20.85 -30.64 -2.54
C GLU A 174 20.35 -31.58 -1.41
N LYS A 175 21.14 -31.78 -0.34
CA LYS A 175 20.76 -32.56 0.86
C LYS A 175 20.61 -31.74 2.15
N SER A 176 20.86 -30.42 2.14
CA SER A 176 20.80 -29.58 3.36
C SER A 176 19.48 -28.81 3.55
N LYS A 177 18.59 -28.81 2.55
CA LYS A 177 17.42 -27.93 2.54
C LYS A 177 16.48 -28.12 3.75
N TRP A 178 16.43 -29.29 4.38
CA TRP A 178 15.51 -29.55 5.50
C TRP A 178 16.07 -29.21 6.89
N LYS A 179 17.38 -28.92 7.00
CA LYS A 179 17.99 -28.49 8.28
C LYS A 179 18.13 -26.97 8.40
N ASN A 180 18.35 -26.25 7.30
CA ASN A 180 18.59 -24.81 7.36
C ASN A 180 17.32 -23.95 7.55
N TYR A 181 16.12 -24.48 7.27
CA TYR A 181 14.86 -23.81 7.65
C TYR A 181 14.54 -23.92 9.17
N ARG A 182 15.38 -24.59 9.98
CA ARG A 182 15.19 -24.71 11.44
C ARG A 182 16.17 -23.89 12.27
N ASN A 183 17.16 -23.24 11.65
CA ASN A 183 18.26 -22.59 12.39
C ASN A 183 18.04 -21.11 12.72
N SER A 184 16.90 -20.53 12.36
CA SER A 184 16.57 -19.18 12.84
C SER A 184 15.21 -19.17 13.51
N ILE A 185 15.18 -19.70 14.73
CA ILE A 185 14.06 -19.47 15.67
C ILE A 185 13.89 -17.97 15.94
N SER A 186 14.98 -17.19 15.81
CA SER A 186 14.99 -15.73 15.87
C SER A 186 14.34 -15.09 14.64
N ASP A 187 14.65 -15.50 13.41
CA ASP A 187 14.00 -14.91 12.22
C ASP A 187 12.57 -15.36 12.08
N LEU A 188 12.27 -16.61 12.43
CA LEU A 188 10.89 -17.08 12.45
C LEU A 188 10.11 -16.35 13.55
N LYS A 189 10.70 -16.11 14.72
CA LYS A 189 10.10 -15.23 15.74
C LYS A 189 9.94 -13.80 15.25
N ASN A 190 10.91 -13.22 14.55
CA ASN A 190 10.84 -11.85 14.05
C ASN A 190 9.78 -11.73 12.94
N ILE A 191 9.72 -12.69 12.01
CA ILE A 191 8.68 -12.78 10.98
C ILE A 191 7.31 -12.94 11.64
N TRP A 192 7.19 -13.77 12.68
CA TRP A 192 5.93 -13.94 13.40
C TRP A 192 5.57 -12.70 14.21
N GLU A 193 6.53 -12.03 14.83
CA GLU A 193 6.32 -10.76 15.53
C GLU A 193 5.88 -9.68 14.55
N ASP A 194 6.44 -9.62 13.35
CA ASP A 194 6.07 -8.65 12.34
C ASP A 194 4.71 -8.98 11.71
N GLN A 195 4.40 -10.26 11.47
CA GLN A 195 3.04 -10.70 11.09
C GLN A 195 2.03 -10.39 12.18
N ILE A 196 2.36 -10.59 13.47
CA ILE A 196 1.46 -10.27 14.58
C ILE A 196 1.29 -8.77 14.75
N LYS A 197 2.34 -7.95 14.54
CA LYS A 197 2.23 -6.48 14.56
C LYS A 197 1.36 -5.98 13.41
N ASP A 198 1.59 -6.49 12.20
CA ASP A 198 0.80 -6.13 11.02
C ASP A 198 -0.66 -6.58 11.19
N LEU A 199 -0.90 -7.79 11.71
CA LEU A 199 -2.24 -8.22 12.06
C LEU A 199 -2.85 -7.35 13.17
N LEU A 200 -2.11 -6.98 14.22
CA LEU A 200 -2.64 -6.14 15.29
C LEU A 200 -3.00 -4.74 14.79
N GLU A 201 -2.16 -4.14 13.94
CA GLU A 201 -2.41 -2.84 13.31
C GLU A 201 -3.59 -2.89 12.34
N ASN A 202 -3.74 -3.99 11.58
CA ASN A 202 -4.83 -4.18 10.64
C ASN A 202 -6.15 -4.66 11.29
N VAL A 203 -6.10 -5.25 12.49
CA VAL A 203 -7.26 -5.82 13.21
C VAL A 203 -7.86 -4.79 14.19
N GLU A 204 -7.12 -3.76 14.61
CA GLU A 204 -7.68 -2.65 15.39
C GLU A 204 -8.52 -1.70 14.52
N VAL A 205 -9.76 -2.12 14.20
CA VAL A 205 -10.68 -1.34 13.36
C VAL A 205 -11.17 -0.09 14.08
N TYR A 206 -11.42 -0.18 15.39
CA TYR A 206 -11.83 0.99 16.17
C TYR A 206 -11.64 0.81 17.69
N GLU A 207 -10.91 1.74 18.31
CA GLU A 207 -10.84 1.90 19.77
C GLU A 207 -11.73 3.08 20.19
N SER A 208 -12.72 2.81 21.06
CA SER A 208 -13.43 3.88 21.76
C SER A 208 -13.18 3.81 23.26
N ASN A 209 -12.84 4.97 23.79
CA ASN A 209 -12.47 5.19 25.18
C ASN A 209 -13.68 5.76 25.95
N ASP A 210 -13.62 5.71 27.28
CA ASP A 210 -14.58 6.37 28.18
C ASP A 210 -16.00 5.76 28.31
N TRP A 211 -16.18 4.48 27.98
CA TRP A 211 -17.43 3.79 28.28
C TRP A 211 -17.58 3.54 29.79
N LYS A 212 -18.81 3.65 30.28
CA LYS A 212 -19.20 3.28 31.64
C LYS A 212 -20.16 2.11 31.55
N GLU A 213 -19.75 0.95 32.05
CA GLU A 213 -20.64 -0.20 32.21
C GLU A 213 -21.66 0.12 33.31
N LEU A 214 -22.93 0.03 32.97
CA LEU A 214 -24.07 0.16 33.87
C LEU A 214 -24.59 -1.24 34.20
N ASN A 215 -24.94 -1.45 35.46
CA ASN A 215 -25.62 -2.68 35.86
C ASN A 215 -27.05 -2.71 35.28
N CYS A 216 -27.43 -3.82 34.64
CA CYS A 216 -28.73 -4.01 33.97
C CYS A 216 -29.96 -3.84 34.87
N THR A 217 -29.83 -4.05 36.19
CA THR A 217 -30.95 -3.96 37.15
C THR A 217 -31.00 -2.63 37.89
N SER A 218 -29.86 -2.08 38.26
CA SER A 218 -29.78 -0.90 39.14
C SER A 218 -29.44 0.40 38.41
N TRP A 219 -29.08 0.34 37.12
CA TRP A 219 -28.63 1.49 36.32
C TRP A 219 -27.51 2.32 36.99
N LYS A 220 -26.77 1.70 37.93
CA LYS A 220 -25.64 2.30 38.60
C LYS A 220 -24.36 2.04 37.80
N PRO A 221 -23.47 3.04 37.65
CA PRO A 221 -22.18 2.86 36.99
C PRO A 221 -21.31 1.92 37.83
N LYS A 222 -20.83 0.83 37.21
CA LYS A 222 -20.07 -0.23 37.88
C LYS A 222 -18.57 -0.15 37.53
N SER A 223 -18.26 0.13 36.27
CA SER A 223 -16.90 0.07 35.74
C SER A 223 -16.69 1.14 34.69
N LYS A 224 -15.48 1.70 34.60
CA LYS A 224 -15.02 2.32 33.35
C LYS A 224 -14.48 1.20 32.44
N THR A 225 -15.07 1.09 31.26
CA THR A 225 -14.73 0.11 30.23
C THR A 225 -14.24 0.80 28.97
N ARG A 226 -13.48 0.07 28.19
CA ARG A 226 -13.03 0.41 26.85
C ARG A 226 -13.64 -0.63 25.92
N LEU A 227 -14.22 -0.16 24.82
CA LEU A 227 -14.72 -1.04 23.77
C LEU A 227 -13.70 -1.03 22.64
N ILE A 228 -13.17 -2.20 22.31
CA ILE A 228 -12.26 -2.40 21.19
C ILE A 228 -12.99 -3.28 20.19
N LEU A 229 -13.27 -2.74 19.02
CA LEU A 229 -13.82 -3.50 17.91
C LEU A 229 -12.66 -4.07 17.09
N LEU A 230 -12.57 -5.39 17.08
CA LEU A 230 -11.69 -6.16 16.20
C LEU A 230 -12.46 -6.57 14.94
N SER A 231 -11.75 -7.14 13.95
CA SER A 231 -12.36 -7.66 12.72
C SER A 231 -13.44 -8.71 12.97
N ASP A 232 -13.24 -9.57 13.98
CA ASP A 232 -14.08 -10.75 14.21
C ASP A 232 -14.79 -10.71 15.56
N ASN A 233 -14.26 -9.91 16.50
CA ASN A 233 -14.68 -9.89 17.90
C ASN A 233 -14.80 -8.47 18.44
N LEU A 234 -15.79 -8.24 19.31
CA LEU A 234 -15.87 -7.05 20.15
C LEU A 234 -15.30 -7.38 21.53
N LEU A 235 -14.24 -6.66 21.92
CA LEU A 235 -13.64 -6.77 23.24
C LEU A 235 -14.15 -5.66 24.16
N ILE A 236 -14.48 -6.07 25.38
CA ILE A 236 -14.86 -5.18 26.48
C ILE A 236 -13.76 -5.29 27.53
N ALA A 237 -12.93 -4.27 27.58
CA ALA A 237 -11.80 -4.18 28.49
C ALA A 237 -12.15 -3.26 29.66
N ARG A 238 -12.10 -3.77 30.88
CA ARG A 238 -12.29 -2.99 32.09
C ARG A 238 -10.97 -2.46 32.63
N ILE A 239 -11.01 -1.26 33.19
CA ILE A 239 -9.87 -0.72 33.95
C ILE A 239 -9.81 -1.41 35.33
N SER A 240 -8.67 -2.01 35.66
CA SER A 240 -8.48 -2.64 36.97
C SER A 240 -8.57 -1.62 38.12
N PRO A 241 -9.44 -1.83 39.12
CA PRO A 241 -9.62 -0.89 40.22
C PRO A 241 -8.40 -0.83 41.16
N LYS A 242 -7.52 -1.84 41.15
CA LYS A 242 -6.30 -1.88 41.98
C LYS A 242 -5.28 -0.79 41.61
N TYR A 243 -5.40 -0.18 40.43
CA TYR A 243 -4.54 0.91 39.95
C TYR A 243 -5.21 2.29 40.00
N GLN A 244 -6.47 2.40 40.45
CA GLN A 244 -7.14 3.71 40.62
C GLN A 244 -6.67 4.46 41.87
N ILE A 245 -6.11 3.76 42.86
CA ILE A 245 -5.69 4.35 44.14
C ILE A 245 -4.38 5.15 44.06
N SER A 246 -3.59 5.02 42.98
CA SER A 246 -2.30 5.71 42.86
C SER A 246 -2.37 7.10 42.21
N GLN A 247 -3.56 7.66 41.97
CA GLN A 247 -3.68 8.97 41.28
C GLN A 247 -3.45 10.20 42.15
N ASN A 248 -3.19 10.03 43.46
CA ASN A 248 -2.90 11.15 44.37
C ASN A 248 -1.41 11.41 44.65
N SER A 249 -0.49 10.78 43.92
CA SER A 249 0.95 11.08 44.03
C SER A 249 1.52 11.54 42.69
N SER A 250 2.18 12.69 42.72
CA SER A 250 2.71 13.54 41.64
C SER A 250 3.70 12.91 40.64
N GLN A 251 3.49 11.66 40.18
CA GLN A 251 4.34 10.99 39.20
C GLN A 251 3.52 10.43 38.04
N LYS A 252 3.62 11.11 36.90
CA LYS A 252 2.94 10.79 35.64
C LYS A 252 3.63 9.63 34.91
N THR A 253 3.42 8.38 35.32
CA THR A 253 3.63 7.17 34.47
C THR A 253 2.91 5.94 35.04
N GLY A 254 1.61 6.06 35.31
CA GLY A 254 0.80 4.88 35.63
C GLY A 254 0.37 4.16 34.34
N LYS A 255 1.08 3.10 33.93
CA LYS A 255 0.58 2.19 32.88
C LYS A 255 -0.74 1.58 33.36
N VAL A 256 -1.86 2.04 32.82
CA VAL A 256 -3.19 1.51 33.13
C VAL A 256 -3.25 0.08 32.58
N LYS A 257 -3.30 -0.91 33.48
CA LYS A 257 -3.50 -2.30 33.08
C LYS A 257 -5.00 -2.54 32.85
N TYR A 258 -5.36 -2.73 31.59
CA TYR A 258 -6.70 -3.15 31.20
C TYR A 258 -6.86 -4.66 31.42
N ILE A 259 -8.01 -5.07 31.92
CA ILE A 259 -8.41 -6.47 32.04
C ILE A 259 -9.49 -6.69 31.00
N ALA A 260 -9.24 -7.55 30.02
CA ALA A 260 -10.30 -8.01 29.11
C ALA A 260 -11.29 -8.84 29.93
N GLU A 261 -12.50 -8.33 30.17
CA GLU A 261 -13.53 -9.07 30.91
C GLU A 261 -14.33 -9.96 29.95
N ASN A 262 -14.73 -9.42 28.78
CA ASN A 262 -15.53 -10.16 27.80
C ASN A 262 -15.01 -9.97 26.38
N CYS A 263 -14.95 -11.08 25.62
CA CYS A 263 -14.83 -11.08 24.17
C CYS A 263 -16.11 -11.67 23.57
N PHE A 264 -16.70 -10.97 22.61
CA PHE A 264 -17.89 -11.42 21.93
C PHE A 264 -17.63 -11.55 20.43
N PRO A 265 -17.95 -12.69 19.79
CA PRO A 265 -17.86 -12.79 18.35
C PRO A 265 -18.98 -11.99 17.69
N LEU A 266 -18.67 -11.29 16.61
CA LEU A 266 -19.61 -10.40 15.91
C LEU A 266 -20.89 -11.12 15.41
N THR A 267 -20.83 -12.44 15.23
CA THR A 267 -21.97 -13.27 14.81
C THR A 267 -23.06 -13.42 15.88
N GLU A 268 -22.69 -13.35 17.17
CA GLU A 268 -23.60 -13.62 18.30
C GLU A 268 -24.12 -12.35 19.00
N ILE A 269 -23.73 -11.17 18.51
CA ILE A 269 -24.00 -9.90 19.17
C ILE A 269 -25.11 -9.14 18.46
N GLU A 270 -26.07 -8.66 19.24
CA GLU A 270 -26.99 -7.61 18.81
C GLU A 270 -26.67 -6.33 19.59
N ILE A 271 -26.22 -5.31 18.87
CA ILE A 271 -26.06 -3.96 19.42
C ILE A 271 -27.34 -3.18 19.17
N ILE A 272 -28.09 -2.91 20.24
CA ILE A 272 -29.32 -2.14 20.19
C ILE A 272 -28.99 -0.70 20.58
N ASP A 273 -29.14 0.21 19.62
CA ASP A 273 -29.12 1.64 19.86
C ASP A 273 -30.46 2.06 20.49
N LEU A 274 -30.42 2.36 21.79
CA LEU A 274 -31.48 3.13 22.42
C LEU A 274 -31.41 4.56 21.89
N LYS A 275 -32.24 4.85 20.90
CA LYS A 275 -32.51 6.24 20.49
C LYS A 275 -32.98 7.02 21.72
N PRO A 276 -32.51 8.26 21.91
CA PRO A 276 -32.92 9.10 23.03
C PRO A 276 -34.34 9.62 22.82
N ASN A 277 -35.34 8.73 22.84
CA ASN A 277 -36.75 9.07 22.74
C ASN A 277 -37.47 8.43 23.91
N GLU A 278 -37.51 9.18 25.01
CA GLU A 278 -38.57 9.19 26.01
C GLU A 278 -38.22 10.30 27.02
N GLU A 279 -39.21 11.12 27.42
CA GLU A 279 -39.03 12.28 28.32
C GLU A 279 -38.40 11.89 29.67
N TYR A 280 -38.47 10.61 30.05
CA TYR A 280 -37.82 10.00 31.22
C TYR A 280 -36.27 10.01 31.19
N PHE A 281 -35.63 10.18 30.02
CA PHE A 281 -34.16 10.14 29.90
C PHE A 281 -33.48 11.51 30.06
N LYS A 282 -34.22 12.61 29.97
CA LYS A 282 -33.71 13.98 30.18
C LYS A 282 -33.39 14.25 31.65
N GLU A 283 -34.13 13.64 32.58
CA GLU A 283 -33.93 13.82 34.02
C GLU A 283 -32.69 13.11 34.58
N ARG A 284 -32.09 12.16 33.83
CA ARG A 284 -30.96 11.34 34.28
C ARG A 284 -29.65 11.54 33.51
N ASN A 285 -29.56 12.51 32.61
CA ASN A 285 -28.35 12.77 31.79
C ASN A 285 -27.78 11.49 31.16
N VAL A 286 -28.63 10.66 30.55
CA VAL A 286 -28.20 9.40 29.90
C VAL A 286 -28.27 9.56 28.38
N THR A 287 -27.52 10.53 27.86
CA THR A 287 -27.24 10.64 26.43
C THR A 287 -26.31 9.50 26.02
N GLY A 288 -26.59 8.82 24.90
CA GLY A 288 -25.63 7.90 24.28
C GLY A 288 -25.50 6.52 24.94
N THR A 289 -26.60 5.88 25.34
CA THR A 289 -26.57 4.49 25.85
C THR A 289 -26.56 3.49 24.70
N ILE A 290 -25.72 2.46 24.80
CA ILE A 290 -25.76 1.28 23.94
C ILE A 290 -26.11 0.07 24.81
N ILE A 291 -27.00 -0.79 24.30
CA ILE A 291 -27.21 -2.12 24.87
C ILE A 291 -26.54 -3.13 23.96
N ILE A 292 -25.67 -3.96 24.54
CA ILE A 292 -25.08 -5.12 23.90
C ILE A 292 -25.80 -6.33 24.47
N GLN A 293 -26.58 -7.01 23.63
CA GLN A 293 -27.28 -8.23 23.98
C GLN A 293 -26.51 -9.42 23.44
N LYS A 294 -26.18 -10.36 24.33
CA LYS A 294 -25.68 -11.69 23.98
C LYS A 294 -26.59 -12.72 24.62
N GLU A 295 -27.34 -13.45 23.81
CA GLU A 295 -28.28 -14.53 24.19
C GLU A 295 -29.16 -14.21 25.42
N LYS A 296 -28.63 -14.34 26.64
CA LYS A 296 -29.30 -14.14 27.95
C LYS A 296 -28.69 -13.03 28.82
N GLN A 297 -27.59 -12.41 28.40
CA GLN A 297 -26.91 -11.34 29.13
C GLN A 297 -27.06 -10.02 28.38
N THR A 298 -27.53 -9.00 29.08
CA THR A 298 -27.64 -7.63 28.57
C THR A 298 -26.63 -6.75 29.27
N PHE A 299 -25.71 -6.18 28.50
CA PHE A 299 -24.73 -5.22 28.98
C PHE A 299 -25.13 -3.82 28.51
N ILE A 300 -25.23 -2.90 29.46
CA ILE A 300 -25.61 -1.52 29.18
C ILE A 300 -24.35 -0.66 29.31
N PHE A 301 -24.01 0.06 28.25
CA PHE A 301 -22.86 0.96 28.24
C PHE A 301 -23.32 2.40 28.03
N LYS A 302 -22.83 3.31 28.88
CA LYS A 302 -23.00 4.75 28.73
C LYS A 302 -21.72 5.36 28.21
N THR A 303 -21.81 6.17 27.16
CA THR A 303 -20.74 7.09 26.77
C THR A 303 -21.15 8.53 27.06
N ASP A 304 -20.18 9.37 27.43
CA ASP A 304 -20.41 10.80 27.56
C ASP A 304 -20.32 11.51 26.18
N LYS A 305 -19.76 10.84 25.16
CA LYS A 305 -19.62 11.36 23.78
C LYS A 305 -20.50 10.61 22.79
N ILE A 306 -21.55 11.26 22.33
CA ILE A 306 -22.49 10.70 21.33
C ILE A 306 -21.81 10.43 19.97
N GLU A 307 -20.79 11.21 19.62
CA GLU A 307 -20.05 11.09 18.36
C GLU A 307 -19.26 9.77 18.29
N GLU A 308 -18.62 9.37 19.39
CA GLU A 308 -17.90 8.09 19.46
C GLU A 308 -18.87 6.91 19.41
N LYS A 309 -20.08 7.04 19.98
CA LYS A 309 -21.15 6.05 19.82
C LYS A 309 -21.56 5.89 18.36
N ASN A 310 -21.84 6.99 17.67
CA ASN A 310 -22.28 6.93 16.27
C ASN A 310 -21.19 6.36 15.36
N LYS A 311 -19.93 6.73 15.62
CA LYS A 311 -18.76 6.18 14.91
C LYS A 311 -18.58 4.68 15.19
N LEU A 312 -18.71 4.25 16.45
CA LEU A 312 -18.67 2.82 16.83
C LEU A 312 -19.76 2.02 16.10
N LEU A 313 -21.00 2.52 16.09
CA LEU A 313 -22.12 1.85 15.43
C LEU A 313 -21.91 1.76 13.91
N GLN A 314 -21.35 2.80 13.30
CA GLN A 314 -21.03 2.81 11.88
C GLN A 314 -19.93 1.80 11.54
N GLU A 315 -18.83 1.77 12.30
CA GLU A 315 -17.74 0.81 12.09
C GLU A 315 -18.19 -0.63 12.41
N PHE A 316 -18.99 -0.83 13.45
CA PHE A 316 -19.60 -2.13 13.75
C PHE A 316 -20.49 -2.62 12.62
N GLY A 317 -21.35 -1.74 12.06
CA GLY A 317 -22.21 -2.09 10.94
C GLY A 317 -21.41 -2.45 9.68
N LYS A 318 -20.32 -1.71 9.39
CA LYS A 318 -19.41 -2.03 8.28
C LYS A 318 -18.75 -3.39 8.46
N GLU A 319 -18.22 -3.68 9.65
CA GLU A 319 -17.49 -4.92 9.90
C GLU A 319 -18.42 -6.13 9.94
N TYR A 320 -19.62 -5.98 10.51
CA TYR A 320 -20.67 -7.00 10.44
C TYR A 320 -21.06 -7.32 8.98
N HIS A 321 -21.24 -6.29 8.15
CA HIS A 321 -21.51 -6.48 6.72
C HIS A 321 -20.33 -7.12 5.97
N ARG A 322 -19.10 -6.79 6.34
CA ARG A 322 -17.89 -7.42 5.79
C ARG A 322 -17.85 -8.91 6.12
N LEU A 323 -18.06 -9.28 7.37
CA LEU A 323 -18.05 -10.68 7.81
C LEU A 323 -19.15 -11.50 7.14
N THR A 324 -20.38 -10.99 7.09
CA THR A 324 -21.48 -11.69 6.42
C THR A 324 -21.23 -11.86 4.91
N LYS A 325 -20.53 -10.92 4.28
CA LYS A 325 -20.10 -11.04 2.88
C LYS A 325 -19.01 -12.11 2.71
N ILE A 326 -18.01 -12.14 3.60
CA ILE A 326 -16.94 -13.15 3.58
C ILE A 326 -17.56 -14.54 3.78
N GLN A 327 -18.38 -14.73 4.81
CA GLN A 327 -19.02 -16.02 5.11
C GLN A 327 -19.91 -16.50 3.95
N ARG A 328 -20.68 -15.60 3.31
CA ARG A 328 -21.43 -15.94 2.09
C ARG A 328 -20.51 -16.34 0.94
N GLY A 329 -19.42 -15.61 0.73
CA GLY A 329 -18.42 -15.93 -0.28
C GLY A 329 -17.77 -17.30 -0.06
N GLU A 330 -17.42 -17.63 1.18
CA GLU A 330 -16.87 -18.94 1.55
C GLU A 330 -17.89 -20.06 1.33
N ILE A 331 -19.15 -19.87 1.72
CA ILE A 331 -20.22 -20.85 1.48
C ILE A 331 -20.46 -21.04 -0.03
N GLU A 332 -20.45 -19.97 -0.81
CA GLU A 332 -20.59 -20.04 -2.27
C GLU A 332 -19.39 -20.70 -2.95
N ALA A 333 -18.16 -20.42 -2.50
CA ALA A 333 -16.94 -21.05 -2.99
C ALA A 333 -16.91 -22.53 -2.62
N MET A 334 -17.26 -22.90 -1.39
CA MET A 334 -17.45 -24.28 -0.96
C MET A 334 -18.54 -24.99 -1.77
N ARG A 335 -19.66 -24.32 -2.05
CA ARG A 335 -20.73 -24.87 -2.89
C ARG A 335 -20.23 -25.15 -4.31
N LYS A 336 -19.53 -24.19 -4.94
CA LYS A 336 -18.95 -24.36 -6.28
C LYS A 336 -17.86 -25.44 -6.31
N ALA A 337 -16.99 -25.50 -5.31
CA ALA A 337 -15.97 -26.55 -5.18
C ALA A 337 -16.60 -27.92 -4.97
N ARG A 338 -17.68 -27.99 -4.19
CA ARG A 338 -18.44 -29.23 -3.99
C ARG A 338 -19.16 -29.65 -5.28
N GLU A 339 -19.72 -28.71 -6.03
CA GLU A 339 -20.33 -28.96 -7.34
C GLU A 339 -19.31 -29.41 -8.38
N SER A 340 -18.12 -28.81 -8.43
CA SER A 340 -17.06 -29.24 -9.34
C SER A 340 -16.53 -30.64 -8.97
N ILE A 341 -16.38 -30.95 -7.68
CA ILE A 341 -16.01 -32.29 -7.21
C ILE A 341 -17.12 -33.31 -7.55
N TYR A 342 -18.39 -32.97 -7.34
CA TYR A 342 -19.50 -33.86 -7.71
C TYR A 342 -19.60 -34.07 -9.21
N PHE A 343 -19.39 -33.03 -10.03
CA PHE A 343 -19.37 -33.13 -11.48
C PHE A 343 -18.23 -34.03 -11.98
N LEU A 344 -17.04 -33.91 -11.39
CA LEU A 344 -15.89 -34.77 -11.72
C LEU A 344 -16.10 -36.22 -11.27
N ASN A 345 -16.69 -36.45 -10.08
CA ASN A 345 -16.94 -37.79 -9.56
C ASN A 345 -18.12 -38.50 -10.24
N ALA A 346 -19.14 -37.76 -10.72
CA ALA A 346 -20.31 -38.34 -11.37
C ALA A 346 -19.99 -38.92 -12.76
N LYS A 347 -18.91 -38.50 -13.41
CA LYS A 347 -18.60 -38.85 -14.81
C LYS A 347 -17.54 -39.95 -14.96
N ASP A 348 -16.51 -40.03 -14.09
CA ASP A 348 -15.47 -41.09 -14.14
C ASP A 348 -14.85 -41.36 -12.75
N SER A 349 -15.37 -42.36 -12.02
CA SER A 349 -15.07 -42.61 -10.59
C SER A 349 -13.69 -43.18 -10.25
N SER A 350 -12.97 -43.82 -11.18
CA SER A 350 -11.84 -44.70 -10.76
C SER A 350 -10.44 -44.16 -11.02
N LEU A 351 -10.26 -43.23 -11.96
CA LEU A 351 -8.91 -42.82 -12.41
C LEU A 351 -8.65 -41.34 -12.16
N THR A 352 -9.67 -40.51 -12.33
CA THR A 352 -9.65 -39.06 -12.10
C THR A 352 -9.56 -38.70 -10.61
N ALA A 353 -10.23 -39.47 -9.75
CA ALA A 353 -10.23 -39.19 -8.31
C ALA A 353 -8.83 -39.36 -7.68
N GLN A 354 -8.08 -40.37 -8.09
CA GLN A 354 -6.83 -40.76 -7.42
C GLN A 354 -5.63 -39.91 -7.86
N THR A 355 -5.57 -39.50 -9.13
CA THR A 355 -4.54 -38.60 -9.66
C THR A 355 -4.75 -37.16 -9.19
N LEU A 356 -6.01 -36.71 -9.13
CA LEU A 356 -6.35 -35.38 -8.63
C LEU A 356 -6.21 -35.27 -7.12
N LEU A 357 -6.70 -36.23 -6.32
CA LEU A 357 -6.57 -36.19 -4.85
C LEU A 357 -5.11 -36.12 -4.40
N ASN A 358 -4.23 -36.93 -5.00
CA ASN A 358 -2.81 -36.94 -4.64
C ASN A 358 -2.12 -35.61 -4.96
N ARG A 359 -2.57 -34.88 -5.98
CA ARG A 359 -1.94 -33.61 -6.39
C ARG A 359 -2.58 -32.38 -5.74
N LEU A 360 -3.87 -32.43 -5.41
CA LEU A 360 -4.57 -31.45 -4.57
C LEU A 360 -4.01 -31.40 -3.15
N TYR A 361 -3.58 -32.55 -2.62
CA TYR A 361 -2.91 -32.62 -1.32
C TYR A 361 -1.53 -31.94 -1.33
N LEU A 362 -0.91 -31.78 -2.50
CA LEU A 362 0.41 -31.18 -2.66
C LEU A 362 0.36 -29.68 -2.97
N ASN A 363 -0.70 -29.17 -3.61
CA ASN A 363 -0.82 -27.74 -3.98
C ASN A 363 -2.27 -27.22 -3.90
N PRO A 364 -2.67 -26.58 -2.79
CA PRO A 364 -4.01 -25.98 -2.65
C PRO A 364 -4.19 -24.72 -3.53
N ASP A 365 -3.12 -24.03 -3.91
CA ASP A 365 -3.18 -22.77 -4.68
C ASP A 365 -3.29 -22.97 -6.21
N ALA A 366 -3.22 -24.22 -6.69
CA ALA A 366 -3.23 -24.52 -8.13
C ALA A 366 -4.63 -24.51 -8.79
N ILE A 367 -5.70 -24.22 -8.03
CA ILE A 367 -7.09 -24.25 -8.51
C ILE A 367 -7.60 -22.84 -8.87
N SER A 368 -6.71 -21.90 -9.19
CA SER A 368 -7.13 -20.72 -9.93
C SER A 368 -7.16 -21.05 -11.43
N LEU A 369 -8.04 -21.97 -11.84
CA LEU A 369 -8.35 -22.16 -13.26
C LEU A 369 -8.91 -20.83 -13.78
N LYS A 370 -8.21 -20.22 -14.72
CA LYS A 370 -8.73 -19.03 -15.40
C LYS A 370 -9.99 -19.44 -16.18
N ASP A 371 -11.03 -18.62 -16.17
CA ASP A 371 -12.32 -18.92 -16.85
C ASP A 371 -12.17 -19.30 -18.33
N SER A 372 -11.09 -18.88 -19.00
CA SER A 372 -10.76 -19.31 -20.37
C SER A 372 -10.41 -20.80 -20.45
N GLU A 373 -9.61 -21.30 -19.51
CA GLU A 373 -9.13 -22.69 -19.48
C GLU A 373 -10.27 -23.67 -19.16
N ILE A 374 -11.27 -23.22 -18.41
CA ILE A 374 -12.49 -24.01 -18.12
C ILE A 374 -13.32 -24.21 -19.39
N LYS A 375 -13.44 -23.19 -20.23
CA LYS A 375 -14.18 -23.30 -21.51
C LYS A 375 -13.45 -24.18 -22.51
N ASP A 376 -12.14 -24.04 -22.62
CA ASP A 376 -11.33 -24.90 -23.47
C ASP A 376 -11.37 -26.36 -23.00
N PHE A 377 -11.36 -26.58 -21.68
CA PHE A 377 -11.57 -27.89 -21.08
C PHE A 377 -12.95 -28.47 -21.41
N GLN A 378 -14.01 -27.68 -21.32
CA GLN A 378 -15.37 -28.12 -21.65
C GLN A 378 -15.50 -28.49 -23.14
N LEU A 379 -14.95 -27.67 -24.04
CA LEU A 379 -14.95 -27.95 -25.48
C LEU A 379 -14.15 -29.23 -25.81
N LEU A 380 -13.02 -29.46 -25.14
CA LEU A 380 -12.24 -30.69 -25.30
C LEU A 380 -12.96 -31.92 -24.72
N GLN A 381 -13.66 -31.75 -23.60
CA GLN A 381 -14.46 -32.82 -23.00
C GLN A 381 -15.67 -33.20 -23.89
N ASP A 382 -16.34 -32.22 -24.50
CA ASP A 382 -17.42 -32.46 -25.46
C ASP A 382 -16.91 -33.22 -26.69
N LYS A 383 -15.69 -32.93 -27.17
CA LYS A 383 -15.03 -33.71 -28.24
C LYS A 383 -14.71 -35.14 -27.83
N ILE A 384 -14.28 -35.37 -26.58
CA ILE A 384 -14.06 -36.73 -26.06
C ILE A 384 -15.39 -37.50 -25.99
N GLU A 385 -16.49 -36.83 -25.67
CA GLU A 385 -17.83 -37.44 -25.68
C GLU A 385 -18.30 -37.76 -27.10
N GLU A 386 -18.04 -36.87 -28.07
CA GLU A 386 -18.24 -37.15 -29.49
C GLU A 386 -17.42 -38.36 -29.95
N LEU A 387 -16.18 -38.52 -29.46
CA LEU A 387 -15.36 -39.69 -29.71
C LEU A 387 -15.98 -40.97 -29.13
N ASP A 388 -16.48 -40.94 -27.89
CA ASP A 388 -17.17 -42.10 -27.30
C ASP A 388 -18.44 -42.46 -28.11
N ILE A 389 -19.16 -41.46 -28.63
CA ILE A 389 -20.29 -41.67 -29.56
C ILE A 389 -19.82 -42.33 -30.86
N MET A 390 -18.72 -41.87 -31.46
CA MET A 390 -18.17 -42.47 -32.69
C MET A 390 -17.71 -43.91 -32.46
N ILE A 391 -17.09 -44.20 -31.32
CA ILE A 391 -16.69 -45.54 -30.90
C ILE A 391 -17.93 -46.44 -30.76
N ALA A 392 -19.01 -45.94 -30.13
CA ALA A 392 -20.27 -46.66 -29.98
C ALA A 392 -20.92 -47.00 -31.33
N HIS A 393 -20.88 -46.08 -32.30
CA HIS A 393 -21.39 -46.30 -33.66
C HIS A 393 -20.45 -47.14 -34.54
N ARG A 394 -19.29 -47.57 -34.01
CA ARG A 394 -18.23 -48.29 -34.75
C ARG A 394 -17.71 -47.56 -35.98
N LEU A 395 -17.70 -46.23 -35.95
CA LEU A 395 -17.09 -45.40 -36.99
C LEU A 395 -15.58 -45.28 -36.70
N LEU A 396 -14.85 -46.39 -36.83
CA LEU A 396 -13.44 -46.50 -36.43
C LEU A 396 -12.52 -45.55 -37.20
N GLU A 397 -12.85 -45.27 -38.46
CA GLU A 397 -12.08 -44.35 -39.29
C GLU A 397 -12.19 -42.90 -38.79
N ASP A 398 -13.39 -42.46 -38.46
CA ASP A 398 -13.62 -41.09 -38.01
C ASP A 398 -13.14 -40.90 -36.58
N ALA A 399 -13.28 -41.94 -35.74
CA ALA A 399 -12.72 -41.97 -34.39
C ALA A 399 -11.19 -41.85 -34.40
N THR A 400 -10.48 -42.60 -35.26
CA THR A 400 -9.00 -42.49 -35.35
C THR A 400 -8.55 -41.12 -35.86
N LYS A 401 -9.26 -40.53 -36.83
CA LYS A 401 -8.98 -39.16 -37.30
C LYS A 401 -9.24 -38.09 -36.23
N SER A 402 -10.27 -38.26 -35.40
CA SER A 402 -10.55 -37.32 -34.31
C SER A 402 -9.46 -37.39 -33.26
N ILE A 403 -9.04 -38.59 -32.85
CA ILE A 403 -7.94 -38.77 -31.89
C ILE A 403 -6.65 -38.12 -32.39
N GLU A 404 -6.28 -38.29 -33.66
CA GLU A 404 -5.09 -37.63 -34.22
C GLU A 404 -5.18 -36.09 -34.13
N LYS A 405 -6.35 -35.52 -34.45
CA LYS A 405 -6.57 -34.08 -34.32
C LYS A 405 -6.51 -33.63 -32.86
N ASP A 406 -7.10 -34.41 -31.96
CA ASP A 406 -7.16 -34.08 -30.53
C ASP A 406 -5.76 -34.13 -29.90
N ILE A 407 -4.93 -35.13 -30.24
CA ILE A 407 -3.51 -35.20 -29.85
C ILE A 407 -2.77 -33.93 -30.29
N ILE A 408 -2.91 -33.52 -31.56
CA ILE A 408 -2.27 -32.30 -32.07
C ILE A 408 -2.76 -31.06 -31.32
N THR A 409 -4.06 -30.96 -31.01
CA THR A 409 -4.57 -29.81 -30.24
C THR A 409 -4.06 -29.78 -28.81
N VAL A 410 -3.86 -30.95 -28.20
CA VAL A 410 -3.37 -31.08 -26.82
C VAL A 410 -1.87 -30.80 -26.72
N GLU A 411 -1.06 -31.22 -27.70
CA GLU A 411 0.38 -30.87 -27.77
C GLU A 411 0.62 -29.36 -27.88
N ASN A 412 -0.31 -28.63 -28.50
CA ASN A 412 -0.24 -27.17 -28.61
C ASN A 412 -0.60 -26.44 -27.29
N LEU A 413 -1.26 -27.11 -26.34
CA LEU A 413 -1.64 -26.55 -25.05
C LEU A 413 -0.52 -26.80 -24.03
N LYS A 414 0.11 -25.73 -23.57
CA LYS A 414 1.21 -25.78 -22.58
C LYS A 414 0.78 -26.50 -21.28
N GLU A 415 1.75 -27.13 -20.64
CA GLU A 415 1.65 -27.92 -19.40
C GLU A 415 0.77 -27.25 -18.33
N SER A 416 -0.51 -27.62 -18.29
CA SER A 416 -1.45 -27.33 -17.22
C SER A 416 -1.97 -28.64 -16.66
N ILE A 417 -2.37 -28.66 -15.40
CA ILE A 417 -2.90 -29.87 -14.73
C ILE A 417 -4.10 -30.44 -15.51
N THR A 418 -4.85 -29.58 -16.20
CA THR A 418 -5.97 -29.95 -17.04
C THR A 418 -5.55 -30.66 -18.33
N THR A 419 -4.42 -30.27 -18.95
CA THR A 419 -3.93 -30.90 -20.19
C THR A 419 -3.45 -32.31 -19.93
N GLU A 420 -2.76 -32.56 -18.82
CA GLU A 420 -2.31 -33.90 -18.43
C GLU A 420 -3.49 -34.85 -18.17
N LEU A 421 -4.56 -34.37 -17.52
CA LEU A 421 -5.77 -35.16 -17.31
C LEU A 421 -6.45 -35.51 -18.64
N ILE A 422 -6.48 -34.58 -19.60
CA ILE A 422 -7.01 -34.80 -20.94
C ILE A 422 -6.19 -35.86 -21.68
N ILE A 423 -4.85 -35.81 -21.61
CA ILE A 423 -3.97 -36.82 -22.22
C ILE A 423 -4.30 -38.21 -21.68
N LEU A 424 -4.40 -38.37 -20.36
CA LEU A 424 -4.74 -39.65 -19.73
C LEU A 424 -6.12 -40.16 -20.16
N LYS A 425 -7.11 -39.28 -20.30
CA LYS A 425 -8.43 -39.65 -20.82
C LYS A 425 -8.34 -40.10 -22.28
N LEU A 426 -7.67 -39.34 -23.12
CA LEU A 426 -7.50 -39.64 -24.54
C LEU A 426 -6.77 -40.98 -24.74
N GLU A 427 -5.72 -41.25 -23.96
CA GLU A 427 -4.98 -42.51 -23.98
C GLU A 427 -5.85 -43.71 -23.54
N ASN A 428 -6.70 -43.52 -22.54
CA ASN A 428 -7.64 -44.57 -22.12
C ASN A 428 -8.63 -44.91 -23.25
N ARG A 429 -9.15 -43.89 -23.95
CA ARG A 429 -10.12 -44.09 -25.04
C ARG A 429 -9.45 -44.62 -26.31
N SER A 430 -8.22 -44.20 -26.61
CA SER A 430 -7.44 -44.80 -27.70
C SER A 430 -7.11 -46.27 -27.42
N SER A 431 -6.83 -46.63 -26.15
CA SER A 431 -6.68 -48.03 -25.74
C SER A 431 -7.97 -48.82 -25.94
N LYS A 432 -9.13 -48.30 -25.51
CA LYS A 432 -10.44 -48.94 -25.74
C LYS A 432 -10.73 -49.14 -27.24
N LEU A 433 -10.47 -48.12 -28.05
CA LEU A 433 -10.62 -48.20 -29.50
C LEU A 433 -9.69 -49.27 -30.09
N ALA A 434 -8.44 -49.35 -29.62
CA ALA A 434 -7.51 -50.38 -30.04
C ALA A 434 -7.98 -51.80 -29.65
N ASP A 435 -8.59 -51.96 -28.46
CA ASP A 435 -9.21 -53.22 -28.04
C ASP A 435 -10.32 -53.64 -29.01
N ILE A 436 -11.22 -52.71 -29.36
CA ILE A 436 -12.33 -52.95 -30.29
C ILE A 436 -11.82 -53.32 -31.68
N ILE A 437 -10.79 -52.62 -32.19
CA ILE A 437 -10.20 -52.94 -33.50
C ILE A 437 -9.55 -54.33 -33.48
N CYS A 438 -8.87 -54.72 -32.39
CA CYS A 438 -8.32 -56.07 -32.24
C CYS A 438 -9.42 -57.14 -32.27
N ASP A 439 -10.53 -56.90 -31.56
CA ASP A 439 -11.70 -57.77 -31.57
C ASP A 439 -12.33 -57.92 -32.96
N GLU A 440 -12.42 -56.82 -33.72
CA GLU A 440 -12.90 -56.86 -35.10
C GLU A 440 -11.94 -57.60 -36.03
N LEU A 441 -10.62 -57.48 -35.81
CA LEU A 441 -9.62 -58.20 -36.58
C LEU A 441 -9.75 -59.73 -36.41
N ASP A 442 -10.01 -60.18 -35.18
CA ASP A 442 -10.23 -61.59 -34.88
C ASP A 442 -11.54 -62.12 -35.50
N LYS A 443 -12.61 -61.32 -35.47
CA LYS A 443 -13.92 -61.69 -36.04
C LYS A 443 -13.92 -61.68 -37.57
N MET A 444 -13.31 -60.68 -38.19
CA MET A 444 -13.35 -60.44 -39.64
C MET A 444 -12.06 -60.87 -40.37
N SER A 445 -11.33 -61.84 -39.80
CA SER A 445 -10.04 -62.34 -40.33
C SER A 445 -10.08 -62.90 -41.76
N SER A 446 -11.26 -63.22 -42.30
CA SER A 446 -11.43 -63.77 -43.64
C SER A 446 -11.37 -62.71 -44.75
N TYR A 447 -11.73 -61.45 -44.45
CA TYR A 447 -11.83 -60.37 -45.45
C TYR A 447 -10.55 -59.55 -45.49
N LYS A 448 -9.81 -59.66 -46.59
CA LYS A 448 -8.50 -58.99 -46.76
C LYS A 448 -8.59 -57.46 -46.63
N ASP A 449 -9.63 -56.85 -47.18
CA ASP A 449 -9.75 -55.39 -47.23
C ASP A 449 -10.05 -54.80 -45.85
N ILE A 450 -10.90 -55.46 -45.07
CA ILE A 450 -11.23 -55.06 -43.69
C ILE A 450 -10.01 -55.22 -42.79
N VAL A 451 -9.28 -56.34 -42.93
CA VAL A 451 -8.02 -56.58 -42.22
C VAL A 451 -6.99 -55.50 -42.54
N LYS A 452 -6.84 -55.12 -43.81
CA LYS A 452 -5.92 -54.05 -44.22
C LYS A 452 -6.32 -52.70 -43.61
N LYS A 453 -7.62 -52.37 -43.59
CA LYS A 453 -8.13 -51.14 -42.96
C LYS A 453 -7.90 -51.13 -41.45
N ASN A 454 -8.23 -52.20 -40.74
CA ASN A 454 -8.08 -52.29 -39.29
C ASN A 454 -6.61 -52.24 -38.86
N VAL A 455 -5.69 -52.90 -39.59
CA VAL A 455 -4.25 -52.77 -39.36
C VAL A 455 -3.79 -51.33 -39.61
N HIS A 456 -4.29 -50.67 -40.66
CA HIS A 456 -3.98 -49.26 -40.95
C HIS A 456 -4.46 -48.32 -39.84
N TYR A 457 -5.65 -48.56 -39.27
CA TYR A 457 -6.15 -47.79 -38.12
C TYR A 457 -5.28 -47.98 -36.88
N LEU A 458 -4.79 -49.20 -36.60
CA LEU A 458 -3.90 -49.44 -35.46
C LEU A 458 -2.50 -48.83 -35.65
N LEU A 459 -1.99 -48.77 -36.89
CA LEU A 459 -0.73 -48.09 -37.20
C LEU A 459 -0.86 -46.58 -36.97
N ARG A 460 -1.97 -45.98 -37.39
CA ARG A 460 -2.28 -44.56 -37.16
C ARG A 460 -2.30 -44.18 -35.68
N LEU A 461 -2.87 -45.05 -34.84
CA LEU A 461 -2.89 -44.85 -33.39
C LEU A 461 -1.51 -45.12 -32.70
N GLY A 462 -0.50 -45.60 -33.42
CA GLY A 462 0.82 -45.93 -32.86
C GLY A 462 0.91 -47.31 -32.17
N TYR A 463 -0.13 -48.15 -32.27
CA TYR A 463 -0.16 -49.48 -31.64
C TYR A 463 0.40 -50.60 -32.56
N GLU A 464 1.59 -50.42 -33.11
CA GLU A 464 2.18 -51.33 -34.12
C GLU A 464 2.36 -52.77 -33.59
N ASN A 465 2.93 -52.89 -32.39
CA ASN A 465 3.18 -54.18 -31.75
C ASN A 465 1.88 -54.96 -31.50
N ARG A 466 0.84 -54.23 -31.12
CA ARG A 466 -0.49 -54.80 -30.87
C ARG A 466 -1.14 -55.26 -32.18
N ALA A 467 -1.03 -54.45 -33.23
CA ALA A 467 -1.51 -54.80 -34.57
C ALA A 467 -0.83 -56.06 -35.12
N LYS A 468 0.51 -56.14 -35.02
CA LYS A 468 1.28 -57.29 -35.48
C LYS A 468 0.87 -58.57 -34.74
N LYS A 469 0.77 -58.50 -33.40
CA LYS A 469 0.39 -59.65 -32.58
C LYS A 469 -1.04 -60.11 -32.88
N SER A 470 -1.99 -59.19 -32.94
CA SER A 470 -3.39 -59.51 -33.24
C SER A 470 -3.49 -60.10 -34.66
N PHE A 471 -2.91 -59.47 -35.68
CA PHE A 471 -2.92 -59.97 -37.06
C PHE A 471 -2.36 -61.40 -37.22
N LEU A 472 -1.18 -61.67 -36.63
CA LEU A 472 -0.58 -63.00 -36.68
C LEU A 472 -1.44 -64.03 -35.94
N THR A 473 -2.06 -63.64 -34.82
CA THR A 473 -2.96 -64.50 -34.05
C THR A 473 -4.22 -64.81 -34.85
N SER A 474 -4.89 -63.81 -35.43
CA SER A 474 -6.09 -64.00 -36.25
C SER A 474 -5.78 -64.86 -37.48
N ARG A 475 -4.63 -64.66 -38.14
CA ARG A 475 -4.22 -65.45 -39.31
C ARG A 475 -3.88 -66.89 -38.94
N SER A 476 -3.19 -67.10 -37.83
CA SER A 476 -2.91 -68.43 -37.30
C SER A 476 -4.19 -69.18 -36.96
N ASN A 477 -5.17 -68.50 -36.35
CA ASN A 477 -6.48 -69.06 -36.06
C ASN A 477 -7.27 -69.39 -37.34
N LEU A 478 -7.21 -68.53 -38.36
CA LEU A 478 -7.84 -68.78 -39.65
C LEU A 478 -7.23 -70.00 -40.36
N ILE A 479 -5.90 -70.15 -40.34
CA ILE A 479 -5.22 -71.33 -40.90
C ILE A 479 -5.68 -72.58 -40.13
N LYS A 480 -5.63 -72.56 -38.79
CA LYS A 480 -6.10 -73.68 -37.95
C LYS A 480 -7.55 -74.08 -38.23
N ARG A 481 -8.44 -73.11 -38.47
CA ARG A 481 -9.85 -73.36 -38.81
C ARG A 481 -10.05 -73.94 -40.22
N ARG A 482 -9.13 -73.70 -41.15
CA ARG A 482 -9.20 -74.23 -42.54
C ARG A 482 -8.48 -75.56 -42.71
N THR A 483 -7.53 -75.87 -41.82
CA THR A 483 -6.80 -77.15 -41.81
C THR A 483 -7.53 -78.25 -41.04
N ARG A 484 -8.47 -77.87 -40.17
CA ARG A 484 -9.49 -78.79 -39.62
C ARG A 484 -10.60 -78.92 -40.64
#